data_AF-A0AAU4UEZ2-F1
#
_entry.id   AF-A0AAU4UEZ2-F1
#
_cell.length_a   1.000
_cell.length_b   1.000
_cell.length_c   1.000
_cell.angle_alpha   90.00
_cell.angle_beta   90.00
_cell.angle_gamma   90.00
#
_symmetry.space_group_name_H-M   'P 1'
#
loop_
_entity.id
_entity.type
_entity.pdbx_description
1 polymer ?
#
loop_
_entity_poly.entity_id
_entity_poly.type
_entity_poly.pdbx_seq_one_letter_code
_entity_poly.pdbx_strand_id
1 'polypeptide(L)'
;MPASKKTAKRTLLVTSATLLSAALTAPVPAFAAPKPTPSASPSVTPPAKMSTVGGERLGKAGTQVNLADGVPVIPKDISARSWIVSDAESGDVLAAHNAHWRLPPASTLKMLFADTVLPKFPRTLKHKVTNAELADVGAGSSMVGIKEKETYTVHDLWLGVFLRSGNDAVHVLSHMNGGVAATVKEMNEHAEELQALDTNVVSPDGYDERGQVSSAYDLTLFARSGLQKKDFREYCSTVSAKFPGETKKNKKGKLVRSSFEIQNTNRLLAGAPDISVYQGIAGVKNGNTTNAGATFTGVAERGGKVLLVTVMNPEKTEHNEVYKETARLLDWGFRAAGKVQPVGELVAPKGAEASAQPGSTDAADSGSGEAGGGSGDGAVKGDASASPVANASSGAGSDGGGMGIALGITGGVVVLLAGGAFLINRRWPLRRR
;
A
#
# COMPACT_ATOMS: atom_id res chain seq x y z
N MET A 1 70.39 -8.12 -5.03
CA MET A 1 71.50 -7.29 -4.50
C MET A 1 72.79 -7.66 -5.22
N PRO A 2 73.84 -6.81 -5.27
CA PRO A 2 73.93 -5.45 -4.73
C PRO A 2 74.33 -4.37 -5.76
N ALA A 3 74.08 -3.09 -5.41
CA ALA A 3 74.97 -1.90 -5.51
C ALA A 3 75.78 -1.55 -6.80
N SER A 4 76.17 -0.30 -7.08
CA SER A 4 75.78 1.08 -6.64
C SER A 4 76.75 2.09 -7.35
N LYS A 5 76.60 3.40 -7.10
CA LYS A 5 77.50 4.53 -7.49
C LYS A 5 77.29 5.03 -8.95
N LYS A 6 77.47 6.33 -9.28
CA LYS A 6 77.88 7.49 -8.46
C LYS A 6 77.36 8.84 -8.98
N THR A 7 77.35 9.80 -8.06
CA THR A 7 77.06 11.25 -8.11
C THR A 7 77.77 12.08 -9.20
N ALA A 8 77.11 13.13 -9.71
CA ALA A 8 77.74 14.42 -10.09
C ALA A 8 76.71 15.59 -10.10
N LYS A 9 77.17 16.85 -9.99
CA LYS A 9 76.35 18.09 -10.01
C LYS A 9 76.97 19.14 -10.95
N ARG A 10 76.13 19.94 -11.63
CA ARG A 10 76.17 21.43 -11.83
C ARG A 10 75.17 21.82 -12.95
N THR A 11 74.22 22.76 -12.82
CA THR A 11 74.29 24.25 -12.86
C THR A 11 75.05 24.84 -14.06
N LEU A 12 74.61 25.93 -14.74
CA LEU A 12 73.52 26.90 -14.50
C LEU A 12 72.45 26.83 -15.66
N LEU A 13 71.69 27.83 -16.18
CA LEU A 13 71.51 29.29 -15.97
C LEU A 13 70.11 29.78 -16.47
N VAL A 14 69.63 30.90 -15.93
CA VAL A 14 68.46 31.80 -16.19
C VAL A 14 67.78 31.85 -17.58
N THR A 15 66.42 31.95 -17.57
CA THR A 15 65.67 33.07 -18.21
C THR A 15 64.28 33.26 -17.58
N SER A 16 63.75 34.48 -17.61
CA SER A 16 62.58 34.91 -16.82
C SER A 16 61.32 35.16 -17.67
N ALA A 17 60.15 34.82 -17.13
CA ALA A 17 58.86 35.32 -17.63
C ALA A 17 57.84 35.42 -16.47
N THR A 18 57.75 36.59 -15.83
CA THR A 18 56.70 36.87 -14.83
C THR A 18 55.43 37.37 -15.51
N LEU A 19 54.32 36.66 -15.34
CA LEU A 19 52.99 37.18 -15.61
C LEU A 19 52.10 37.04 -14.38
N LEU A 20 51.38 38.13 -14.08
CA LEU A 20 50.67 38.33 -12.83
C LEU A 20 49.21 37.86 -12.97
N SER A 21 48.69 37.14 -11.98
CA SER A 21 47.26 36.82 -11.89
C SER A 21 46.86 36.65 -10.42
N ALA A 22 46.60 37.77 -9.76
CA ALA A 22 46.07 37.80 -8.41
C ALA A 22 44.54 37.60 -8.45
N ALA A 23 44.08 36.37 -8.21
CA ALA A 23 42.68 36.07 -7.93
C ALA A 23 42.47 36.02 -6.41
N LEU A 24 41.45 36.72 -5.90
CA LEU A 24 41.23 36.84 -4.45
C LEU A 24 40.68 35.53 -3.86
N THR A 25 41.42 34.94 -2.92
CA THR A 25 40.94 33.84 -2.08
C THR A 25 40.11 34.36 -0.91
N ALA A 26 38.81 34.60 -1.16
CA ALA A 26 37.86 34.83 -0.08
C ALA A 26 37.63 33.50 0.71
N PRO A 27 37.77 33.48 2.05
CA PRO A 27 37.49 32.29 2.83
C PRO A 27 35.98 32.04 2.91
N VAL A 28 35.48 31.05 2.17
CA VAL A 28 34.10 30.55 2.35
C VAL A 28 34.02 29.93 3.75
N PRO A 29 33.07 30.34 4.61
CA PRO A 29 32.92 29.75 5.93
C PRO A 29 32.50 28.29 5.79
N ALA A 30 33.35 27.37 6.23
CA ALA A 30 33.03 25.95 6.28
C ALA A 30 31.94 25.73 7.33
N PHE A 31 30.68 25.72 6.89
CA PHE A 31 29.57 25.22 7.70
C PHE A 31 29.84 23.77 8.06
N ALA A 32 30.29 23.54 9.30
CA ALA A 32 30.51 22.21 9.84
C ALA A 32 29.16 21.48 9.84
N ALA A 33 29.02 20.49 8.95
CA ALA A 33 27.84 19.64 8.92
C ALA A 33 27.61 19.05 10.32
N PRO A 34 26.41 19.17 10.90
CA PRO A 34 26.16 18.70 12.25
C PRO A 34 26.42 17.20 12.31
N LYS A 35 27.29 16.79 13.25
CA LYS A 35 27.64 15.37 13.45
C LYS A 35 26.37 14.53 13.59
N PRO A 36 26.31 13.31 13.03
CA PRO A 36 25.12 12.48 13.11
C PRO A 36 24.81 12.13 14.57
N THR A 37 23.83 12.83 15.13
CA THR A 37 23.14 12.39 16.35
C THR A 37 22.40 11.08 16.08
N PRO A 38 22.28 10.20 17.09
CA PRO A 38 21.51 8.96 16.96
C PRO A 38 20.05 9.26 16.56
N SER A 39 19.41 8.31 15.89
CA SER A 39 18.04 8.50 15.38
C SER A 39 17.09 8.86 16.52
N ALA A 40 16.38 9.96 16.38
CA ALA A 40 15.45 10.44 17.40
C ALA A 40 14.19 9.56 17.39
N SER A 41 13.96 8.83 18.47
CA SER A 41 12.68 8.15 18.73
C SER A 41 11.52 9.15 18.63
N PRO A 42 10.33 8.74 18.15
CA PRO A 42 9.21 9.66 17.99
C PRO A 42 8.84 10.33 19.32
N SER A 43 8.49 11.62 19.27
CA SER A 43 7.99 12.38 20.43
C SER A 43 6.91 11.60 21.17
N VAL A 44 6.96 11.58 22.50
CA VAL A 44 5.95 10.90 23.35
C VAL A 44 4.60 11.64 23.29
N THR A 45 4.60 12.94 23.03
CA THR A 45 3.40 13.81 23.01
C THR A 45 3.11 14.32 21.59
N PRO A 46 1.83 14.41 21.15
CA PRO A 46 1.48 15.00 19.86
C PRO A 46 1.74 16.51 19.83
N PRO A 47 2.02 17.11 18.66
CA PRO A 47 2.09 18.57 18.51
C PRO A 47 0.76 19.24 18.89
N ALA A 48 0.84 20.38 19.60
CA ALA A 48 -0.35 21.14 20.03
C ALA A 48 -1.18 21.71 18.87
N LYS A 49 -0.59 21.81 17.67
CA LYS A 49 -1.27 22.03 16.39
C LYS A 49 -0.61 21.14 15.34
N MET A 50 -1.41 20.48 14.51
CA MET A 50 -0.97 19.70 13.36
C MET A 50 -1.61 20.26 12.08
N SER A 51 -1.40 19.63 10.93
CA SER A 51 -2.05 19.99 9.67
C SER A 51 -3.58 19.99 9.79
N THR A 52 -4.27 20.90 9.08
CA THR A 52 -5.75 20.97 9.03
C THR A 52 -6.32 20.62 7.65
N VAL A 53 -5.53 19.96 6.80
CA VAL A 53 -6.02 19.35 5.54
C VAL A 53 -7.16 18.38 5.86
N GLY A 54 -8.31 18.52 5.18
CA GLY A 54 -9.51 17.73 5.49
C GLY A 54 -10.33 18.26 6.69
N GLY A 55 -9.86 19.30 7.40
CA GLY A 55 -10.68 20.08 8.32
C GLY A 55 -10.00 20.46 9.64
N GLU A 56 -10.36 21.64 10.17
CA GLU A 56 -9.83 22.24 11.41
C GLU A 56 -9.91 21.38 12.68
N ARG A 57 -10.70 20.29 12.68
CA ARG A 57 -10.72 19.34 13.80
C ARG A 57 -9.58 18.32 13.71
N LEU A 58 -9.22 17.87 12.51
CA LEU A 58 -8.23 16.81 12.32
C LEU A 58 -6.84 17.23 12.81
N GLY A 59 -6.52 18.52 12.72
CA GLY A 59 -5.29 19.13 13.23
C GLY A 59 -5.23 19.34 14.75
N LYS A 60 -6.27 18.94 15.50
CA LYS A 60 -6.31 19.03 16.97
C LYS A 60 -5.87 17.72 17.61
N ALA A 61 -5.11 17.82 18.70
CA ALA A 61 -4.74 16.67 19.51
C ALA A 61 -5.98 16.05 20.22
N GLY A 62 -5.86 14.77 20.58
CA GLY A 62 -6.92 13.99 21.21
C GLY A 62 -7.99 13.48 20.24
N THR A 63 -9.01 12.80 20.79
CA THR A 63 -10.07 12.15 20.00
C THR A 63 -11.09 13.16 19.47
N GLN A 64 -11.28 13.16 18.16
CA GLN A 64 -12.27 13.92 17.43
C GLN A 64 -13.41 13.00 16.99
N VAL A 65 -14.60 13.23 17.53
CA VAL A 65 -15.85 12.55 17.16
C VAL A 65 -17.03 13.51 17.40
N ASN A 66 -18.15 13.31 16.71
CA ASN A 66 -19.42 13.97 17.03
C ASN A 66 -20.32 13.02 17.84
N LEU A 67 -20.29 13.16 19.17
CA LEU A 67 -21.22 12.42 20.03
C LEU A 67 -22.58 13.11 20.03
N ALA A 68 -23.61 12.37 19.62
CA ALA A 68 -25.01 12.75 19.60
C ALA A 68 -25.87 11.51 19.88
N ASP A 69 -27.17 11.68 20.11
CA ASP A 69 -28.07 10.56 20.45
C ASP A 69 -28.05 9.47 19.36
N GLY A 70 -27.94 8.21 19.79
CA GLY A 70 -27.82 7.04 18.91
C GLY A 70 -26.43 6.82 18.28
N VAL A 71 -25.47 7.74 18.44
CA VAL A 71 -24.06 7.51 18.07
C VAL A 71 -23.39 6.65 19.15
N PRO A 72 -22.77 5.51 18.81
CA PRO A 72 -22.06 4.70 19.78
C PRO A 72 -20.83 5.44 20.33
N VAL A 73 -20.53 5.26 21.62
CA VAL A 73 -19.29 5.79 22.22
C VAL A 73 -18.07 5.08 21.62
N ILE A 74 -17.00 5.84 21.35
CA ILE A 74 -15.69 5.30 20.93
C ILE A 74 -15.21 4.26 21.96
N PRO A 75 -14.66 3.10 21.55
CA PRO A 75 -14.11 2.13 22.48
C PRO A 75 -13.05 2.77 23.40
N LYS A 76 -13.21 2.64 24.72
CA LYS A 76 -12.28 3.24 25.70
C LYS A 76 -10.87 2.61 25.67
N ASP A 77 -10.78 1.39 25.16
CA ASP A 77 -9.55 0.61 25.08
C ASP A 77 -8.97 0.74 23.66
N ILE A 78 -8.41 1.91 23.35
CA ILE A 78 -7.65 2.20 22.12
C ILE A 78 -6.42 2.98 22.56
N SER A 79 -5.24 2.39 22.39
CA SER A 79 -3.93 2.90 22.81
C SER A 79 -3.08 3.42 21.66
N ALA A 80 -3.56 3.33 20.42
CA ALA A 80 -2.88 3.86 19.25
C ALA A 80 -2.74 5.38 19.28
N ARG A 81 -1.49 5.82 19.13
CA ARG A 81 -1.04 7.21 19.22
C ARG A 81 -1.63 8.08 18.13
N SER A 82 -1.88 7.50 16.96
CA SER A 82 -2.68 8.13 15.91
C SER A 82 -3.60 7.09 15.25
N TRP A 83 -4.86 7.46 15.01
CA TRP A 83 -5.80 6.64 14.25
C TRP A 83 -6.89 7.48 13.56
N ILE A 84 -7.54 6.90 12.55
CA ILE A 84 -8.63 7.52 11.80
C ILE A 84 -9.62 6.46 11.32
N VAL A 85 -10.92 6.82 11.29
CA VAL A 85 -12.02 6.00 10.77
C VAL A 85 -12.79 6.83 9.74
N SER A 86 -12.91 6.34 8.51
CA SER A 86 -13.57 7.06 7.41
C SER A 86 -14.40 6.17 6.49
N ASP A 87 -15.39 6.76 5.82
CA ASP A 87 -16.09 6.14 4.68
C ASP A 87 -15.21 6.27 3.42
N ALA A 88 -14.94 5.15 2.75
CA ALA A 88 -14.00 5.09 1.64
C ALA A 88 -14.57 5.70 0.34
N GLU A 89 -15.88 5.68 0.17
CA GLU A 89 -16.56 6.18 -1.04
C GLU A 89 -16.73 7.71 -0.96
N SER A 90 -17.39 8.22 0.09
CA SER A 90 -17.54 9.69 0.26
C SER A 90 -16.23 10.36 0.66
N GLY A 91 -15.42 9.72 1.51
CA GLY A 91 -14.26 10.30 2.15
C GLY A 91 -14.56 10.88 3.54
N ASP A 92 -15.80 10.81 4.03
CA ASP A 92 -16.19 11.37 5.32
C ASP A 92 -15.36 10.76 6.46
N VAL A 93 -14.67 11.60 7.25
CA VAL A 93 -13.97 11.16 8.46
C VAL A 93 -14.96 11.11 9.61
N LEU A 94 -15.30 9.90 10.05
CA LEU A 94 -16.31 9.64 11.07
C LEU A 94 -15.78 9.92 12.48
N ALA A 95 -14.51 9.54 12.73
CA ALA A 95 -13.76 9.91 13.93
C ALA A 95 -12.25 9.80 13.67
N ALA A 96 -11.45 10.47 14.48
CA ALA A 96 -9.99 10.35 14.47
C ALA A 96 -9.38 10.62 15.86
N HIS A 97 -8.09 10.32 16.01
CA HIS A 97 -7.27 10.73 17.15
C HIS A 97 -5.88 11.10 16.63
N ASN A 98 -5.43 12.34 16.88
CA ASN A 98 -4.15 12.87 16.38
C ASN A 98 -3.91 12.58 14.88
N ALA A 99 -4.90 12.83 14.02
CA ALA A 99 -4.94 12.34 12.62
C ALA A 99 -3.68 12.70 11.80
N HIS A 100 -3.17 13.91 12.00
CA HIS A 100 -2.01 14.50 11.31
C HIS A 100 -0.69 14.38 12.10
N TRP A 101 -0.62 13.48 13.08
CA TRP A 101 0.63 13.27 13.82
C TRP A 101 1.64 12.52 12.94
N ARG A 102 2.70 13.24 12.55
CA ARG A 102 3.88 12.70 11.87
C ARG A 102 4.56 11.63 12.73
N LEU A 103 4.40 10.38 12.33
CA LEU A 103 4.98 9.18 12.97
C LEU A 103 5.67 8.32 11.89
N PRO A 104 6.69 7.51 12.24
CA PRO A 104 7.27 6.59 11.29
C PRO A 104 6.21 5.57 10.81
N PRO A 105 6.05 5.35 9.49
CA PRO A 105 4.93 4.56 8.97
C PRO A 105 5.14 3.05 9.07
N ALA A 106 6.39 2.58 9.14
CA ALA A 106 6.75 1.20 8.78
C ALA A 106 6.21 0.82 7.39
N SER A 107 6.00 -0.48 7.14
CA SER A 107 5.57 -1.01 5.83
C SER A 107 4.15 -0.66 5.39
N THR A 108 3.36 0.16 6.11
CA THR A 108 2.14 0.76 5.52
C THR A 108 2.50 1.78 4.43
N LEU A 109 3.71 2.36 4.45
CA LEU A 109 4.22 3.21 3.36
C LEU A 109 4.30 2.48 2.01
N LYS A 110 4.37 1.13 2.03
CA LYS A 110 4.28 0.31 0.81
C LYS A 110 2.97 0.50 0.05
N MET A 111 1.93 1.08 0.66
CA MET A 111 0.70 1.49 -0.05
C MET A 111 0.97 2.62 -1.04
N LEU A 112 1.69 3.68 -0.63
CA LEU A 112 2.12 4.77 -1.52
C LEU A 112 3.03 4.24 -2.63
N PHE A 113 4.01 3.41 -2.28
CA PHE A 113 4.90 2.77 -3.26
C PHE A 113 4.12 1.96 -4.31
N ALA A 114 3.14 1.16 -3.88
CA ALA A 114 2.27 0.44 -4.78
C ALA A 114 1.40 1.38 -5.62
N ASP A 115 0.91 2.49 -5.07
CA ASP A 115 0.09 3.45 -5.79
C ASP A 115 0.84 4.15 -6.93
N THR A 116 2.09 4.56 -6.65
CA THR A 116 3.03 5.19 -7.60
C THR A 116 3.56 4.22 -8.66
N VAL A 117 3.97 2.99 -8.27
CA VAL A 117 4.78 2.11 -9.14
C VAL A 117 3.98 1.01 -9.83
N LEU A 118 2.88 0.52 -9.24
CA LEU A 118 2.07 -0.56 -9.84
C LEU A 118 1.56 -0.24 -11.26
N PRO A 119 1.11 0.98 -11.61
CA PRO A 119 0.63 1.30 -12.96
C PRO A 119 1.70 1.18 -14.07
N LYS A 120 2.99 1.17 -13.73
CA LYS A 120 4.09 1.33 -14.69
C LYS A 120 4.50 0.06 -15.41
N PHE A 121 4.20 -1.11 -14.86
CA PHE A 121 4.71 -2.39 -15.36
C PHE A 121 3.58 -3.42 -15.55
N PRO A 122 3.42 -4.02 -16.74
CA PRO A 122 2.41 -5.04 -16.95
C PRO A 122 2.77 -6.30 -16.14
N ARG A 123 1.79 -6.89 -15.44
CA ARG A 123 1.97 -8.01 -14.49
C ARG A 123 2.69 -9.25 -15.07
N THR A 124 2.67 -9.43 -16.39
CA THR A 124 3.33 -10.52 -17.14
C THR A 124 4.79 -10.25 -17.49
N LEU A 125 5.28 -9.02 -17.34
CA LEU A 125 6.69 -8.66 -17.56
C LEU A 125 7.58 -9.49 -16.64
N LYS A 126 8.68 -10.00 -17.20
CA LYS A 126 9.69 -10.82 -16.49
C LYS A 126 10.96 -10.02 -16.31
N HIS A 127 11.41 -9.88 -15.06
CA HIS A 127 12.67 -9.24 -14.70
C HIS A 127 13.66 -10.29 -14.17
N LYS A 128 14.94 -10.18 -14.54
CA LYS A 128 16.00 -11.05 -14.05
C LYS A 128 16.83 -10.29 -13.01
N VAL A 129 16.69 -10.70 -11.75
CA VAL A 129 17.22 -9.95 -10.61
C VAL A 129 18.74 -9.95 -10.61
N THR A 130 19.35 -8.81 -10.27
CA THR A 130 20.81 -8.66 -10.15
C THR A 130 21.27 -8.65 -8.70
N ASN A 131 22.58 -8.78 -8.46
CA ASN A 131 23.12 -8.66 -7.09
C ASN A 131 22.90 -7.26 -6.49
N ALA A 132 22.95 -6.21 -7.33
CA ALA A 132 22.88 -4.82 -6.89
C ALA A 132 21.48 -4.47 -6.36
N GLU A 133 20.44 -5.02 -6.97
CA GLU A 133 19.02 -4.81 -6.61
C GLU A 133 18.64 -5.42 -5.24
N LEU A 134 19.55 -6.17 -4.62
CA LEU A 134 19.40 -6.79 -3.31
C LEU A 134 20.49 -6.35 -2.31
N ALA A 135 21.40 -5.46 -2.71
CA ALA A 135 22.58 -5.10 -1.91
C ALA A 135 22.25 -4.18 -0.74
N ASP A 136 21.41 -3.17 -0.97
CA ASP A 136 21.10 -2.10 0.00
C ASP A 136 19.82 -2.39 0.81
N VAL A 137 19.37 -3.65 0.85
CA VAL A 137 18.17 -4.06 1.58
C VAL A 137 18.45 -4.12 3.08
N GLY A 138 17.85 -3.20 3.85
CA GLY A 138 18.14 -3.00 5.28
C GLY A 138 18.07 -4.26 6.15
N ALA A 139 19.04 -4.42 7.05
CA ALA A 139 19.18 -5.60 7.91
C ALA A 139 17.93 -5.85 8.79
N GLY A 140 17.53 -7.11 8.94
CA GLY A 140 16.33 -7.49 9.71
C GLY A 140 14.99 -7.18 9.02
N SER A 141 14.99 -6.60 7.81
CA SER A 141 13.78 -6.35 7.03
C SER A 141 13.01 -7.64 6.71
N SER A 142 11.70 -7.49 6.43
CA SER A 142 10.89 -8.58 5.90
C SER A 142 11.29 -8.91 4.46
N MET A 143 11.50 -10.19 4.17
CA MET A 143 11.77 -10.71 2.82
C MET A 143 10.61 -11.59 2.34
N VAL A 144 10.30 -11.54 1.03
CA VAL A 144 9.53 -12.64 0.41
C VAL A 144 10.44 -13.84 0.13
N GLY A 145 11.71 -13.61 -0.20
CA GLY A 145 12.70 -14.66 -0.46
C GLY A 145 13.30 -14.63 -1.86
N ILE A 146 13.35 -13.46 -2.50
CA ILE A 146 13.95 -13.28 -3.83
C ILE A 146 15.43 -13.71 -3.81
N LYS A 147 15.90 -14.11 -4.99
CA LYS A 147 17.28 -14.53 -5.28
C LYS A 147 17.79 -13.81 -6.50
N GLU A 148 19.05 -13.45 -6.46
CA GLU A 148 19.77 -12.91 -7.59
C GLU A 148 19.87 -13.94 -8.73
N LYS A 149 20.04 -13.48 -9.97
CA LYS A 149 20.14 -14.24 -11.22
C LYS A 149 18.87 -15.03 -11.60
N GLU A 150 17.94 -15.24 -10.68
CA GLU A 150 16.58 -15.76 -10.96
C GLU A 150 15.70 -14.72 -11.67
N THR A 151 14.65 -15.21 -12.33
CA THR A 151 13.69 -14.37 -13.06
C THR A 151 12.33 -14.38 -12.38
N TYR A 152 11.74 -13.22 -12.10
CA TYR A 152 10.42 -13.09 -11.48
C TYR A 152 9.49 -12.33 -12.42
N THR A 153 8.20 -12.65 -12.40
CA THR A 153 7.19 -11.77 -13.01
C THR A 153 6.91 -10.59 -12.10
N VAL A 154 6.46 -9.48 -12.67
CA VAL A 154 5.97 -8.33 -11.90
C VAL A 154 4.81 -8.74 -10.97
N HIS A 155 4.00 -9.72 -11.37
CA HIS A 155 2.98 -10.34 -10.52
C HIS A 155 3.58 -11.01 -9.27
N ASP A 156 4.65 -11.80 -9.41
CA ASP A 156 5.37 -12.39 -8.27
C ASP A 156 5.89 -11.29 -7.33
N LEU A 157 6.52 -10.25 -7.87
CA LEU A 157 7.07 -9.14 -7.07
C LEU A 157 5.97 -8.47 -6.23
N TRP A 158 4.83 -8.11 -6.82
CA TRP A 158 3.72 -7.50 -6.06
C TRP A 158 3.08 -8.43 -5.03
N LEU A 159 3.00 -9.75 -5.30
CA LEU A 159 2.61 -10.73 -4.27
C LEU A 159 3.60 -10.71 -3.09
N GLY A 160 4.91 -10.56 -3.34
CA GLY A 160 5.91 -10.40 -2.30
C GLY A 160 5.76 -9.12 -1.48
N VAL A 161 5.50 -7.98 -2.13
CA VAL A 161 5.27 -6.68 -1.51
C VAL A 161 4.04 -6.72 -0.58
N PHE A 162 2.90 -7.23 -1.05
CA PHE A 162 1.67 -7.22 -0.27
C PHE A 162 1.63 -8.31 0.81
N LEU A 163 1.80 -9.59 0.44
CA LEU A 163 1.59 -10.69 1.38
C LEU A 163 2.70 -10.73 2.44
N ARG A 164 3.96 -10.73 2.00
CA ARG A 164 5.13 -10.92 2.87
C ARG A 164 5.80 -9.62 3.32
N SER A 165 5.29 -8.46 2.87
CA SER A 165 5.90 -7.16 3.15
C SER A 165 7.35 -7.05 2.65
N GLY A 166 7.71 -7.80 1.60
CA GLY A 166 9.08 -8.03 1.15
C GLY A 166 9.77 -6.75 0.68
N ASN A 167 10.80 -6.30 1.41
CA ASN A 167 11.65 -5.20 0.99
C ASN A 167 12.50 -5.59 -0.21
N ASP A 168 12.93 -6.86 -0.31
CA ASP A 168 13.56 -7.44 -1.51
C ASP A 168 12.72 -7.23 -2.78
N ALA A 169 11.39 -7.40 -2.69
CA ALA A 169 10.50 -7.17 -3.82
C ALA A 169 10.33 -5.68 -4.14
N VAL A 170 10.31 -4.80 -3.12
CA VAL A 170 10.28 -3.34 -3.32
C VAL A 170 11.56 -2.84 -4.00
N HIS A 171 12.74 -3.26 -3.54
CA HIS A 171 14.02 -2.79 -4.10
C HIS A 171 14.18 -3.20 -5.56
N VAL A 172 13.84 -4.45 -5.93
CA VAL A 172 13.82 -4.88 -7.33
C VAL A 172 12.88 -4.02 -8.18
N LEU A 173 11.65 -3.77 -7.73
CA LEU A 173 10.69 -2.92 -8.44
C LEU A 173 11.16 -1.45 -8.52
N SER A 174 11.82 -0.92 -7.49
CA SER A 174 12.45 0.41 -7.52
C SER A 174 13.60 0.47 -8.53
N HIS A 175 14.43 -0.56 -8.65
CA HIS A 175 15.49 -0.60 -9.66
C HIS A 175 14.93 -0.71 -11.09
N MET A 176 13.86 -1.49 -11.30
CA MET A 176 13.11 -1.46 -12.57
C MET A 176 12.54 -0.07 -12.87
N ASN A 177 12.22 0.72 -11.83
CA ASN A 177 11.73 2.09 -11.89
C ASN A 177 12.85 3.16 -11.87
N GLY A 178 14.04 2.84 -12.39
CA GLY A 178 15.16 3.79 -12.50
C GLY A 178 15.99 3.97 -11.23
N GLY A 179 15.74 3.17 -10.19
CA GLY A 179 16.49 3.16 -8.94
C GLY A 179 15.69 3.63 -7.72
N VAL A 180 16.23 3.34 -6.53
CA VAL A 180 15.65 3.75 -5.23
C VAL A 180 15.44 5.26 -5.17
N ALA A 181 16.45 6.07 -5.51
CA ALA A 181 16.35 7.54 -5.47
C ALA A 181 15.29 8.12 -6.43
N ALA A 182 15.18 7.58 -7.64
CA ALA A 182 14.14 7.97 -8.60
C ALA A 182 12.75 7.63 -8.05
N THR A 183 12.58 6.42 -7.51
CA THR A 183 11.30 5.99 -6.93
C THR A 183 10.91 6.82 -5.69
N VAL A 184 11.86 7.14 -4.81
CA VAL A 184 11.61 7.97 -3.62
C VAL A 184 11.21 9.40 -4.00
N LYS A 185 11.80 9.96 -5.06
CA LYS A 185 11.36 11.25 -5.62
C LYS A 185 9.89 11.18 -6.07
N GLU A 186 9.55 10.20 -6.91
CA GLU A 186 8.19 10.03 -7.44
C GLU A 186 7.15 9.72 -6.35
N MET A 187 7.53 9.00 -5.29
CA MET A 187 6.63 8.76 -4.15
C MET A 187 6.34 10.03 -3.37
N ASN A 188 7.32 10.92 -3.17
CA ASN A 188 7.08 12.24 -2.57
C ASN A 188 6.21 13.12 -3.48
N GLU A 189 6.47 13.13 -4.79
CA GLU A 189 5.63 13.85 -5.77
C GLU A 189 4.18 13.32 -5.76
N HIS A 190 3.98 12.00 -5.71
CA HIS A 190 2.64 11.41 -5.63
C HIS A 190 1.96 11.67 -4.28
N ALA A 191 2.71 11.72 -3.17
CA ALA A 191 2.16 12.18 -1.88
C ALA A 191 1.70 13.64 -1.95
N GLU A 192 2.44 14.51 -2.63
CA GLU A 192 2.02 15.89 -2.89
C GLU A 192 0.78 15.98 -3.80
N GLU A 193 0.68 15.15 -4.85
CA GLU A 193 -0.53 15.05 -5.70
C GLU A 193 -1.76 14.65 -4.89
N LEU A 194 -1.61 13.66 -3.99
CA LEU A 194 -2.66 13.17 -3.10
C LEU A 194 -2.95 14.10 -1.91
N GLN A 195 -2.24 15.22 -1.76
CA GLN A 195 -2.32 16.14 -0.62
C GLN A 195 -1.98 15.51 0.75
N ALA A 196 -1.14 14.47 0.74
CA ALA A 196 -0.57 13.82 1.91
C ALA A 196 0.64 14.61 2.43
N LEU A 197 0.37 15.81 2.98
CA LEU A 197 1.39 16.81 3.32
C LEU A 197 2.12 16.55 4.67
N ASP A 198 1.78 15.47 5.37
CA ASP A 198 2.47 15.02 6.60
C ASP A 198 3.48 13.88 6.34
N THR A 199 3.62 13.47 5.08
CA THR A 199 4.53 12.42 4.63
C THR A 199 5.86 12.97 4.14
N ASN A 200 6.94 12.26 4.45
CA ASN A 200 8.27 12.44 3.85
C ASN A 200 8.89 11.05 3.65
N VAL A 201 9.10 10.67 2.38
CA VAL A 201 9.67 9.38 1.99
C VAL A 201 11.18 9.50 1.89
N VAL A 202 11.89 8.59 2.55
CA VAL A 202 13.34 8.41 2.51
C VAL A 202 13.71 7.05 1.93
N SER A 203 12.89 6.01 2.17
CA SER A 203 13.01 4.69 1.53
C SER A 203 11.64 4.20 1.02
N PRO A 204 11.59 3.49 -0.14
CA PRO A 204 10.34 3.10 -0.78
C PRO A 204 9.60 1.97 -0.02
N ASP A 205 10.30 1.27 0.87
CA ASP A 205 9.80 0.13 1.62
C ASP A 205 9.24 0.49 3.01
N GLY A 206 9.40 1.73 3.47
CA GLY A 206 9.02 2.14 4.82
C GLY A 206 9.90 1.52 5.92
N TYR A 207 11.18 1.29 5.64
CA TYR A 207 12.19 0.94 6.66
C TYR A 207 12.44 2.11 7.64
N ASP A 208 13.12 1.85 8.74
CA ASP A 208 13.42 2.86 9.77
C ASP A 208 14.54 3.80 9.32
N GLU A 209 14.15 4.95 8.74
CA GLU A 209 15.07 5.96 8.22
C GLU A 209 14.90 7.34 8.89
N ARG A 210 15.99 8.12 8.94
CA ARG A 210 15.99 9.42 9.62
C ARG A 210 15.09 10.42 8.87
N GLY A 211 13.96 10.76 9.48
CA GLY A 211 12.97 11.67 8.91
C GLY A 211 11.91 10.99 8.04
N GLN A 212 11.91 9.65 7.95
CA GLN A 212 10.82 8.91 7.32
C GLN A 212 9.57 8.97 8.21
N VAL A 213 8.56 9.71 7.76
CA VAL A 213 7.30 9.92 8.49
C VAL A 213 6.10 9.91 7.54
N SER A 214 4.93 9.63 8.10
CA SER A 214 3.60 9.84 7.52
C SER A 214 2.60 10.09 8.66
N SER A 215 1.31 10.23 8.35
CA SER A 215 0.24 10.39 9.34
C SER A 215 -0.85 9.32 9.14
N ALA A 216 -1.72 9.13 10.12
CA ALA A 216 -2.85 8.20 9.94
C ALA A 216 -3.80 8.68 8.83
N TYR A 217 -3.94 10.00 8.68
CA TYR A 217 -4.67 10.63 7.58
C TYR A 217 -4.03 10.33 6.21
N ASP A 218 -2.74 10.59 6.06
CA ASP A 218 -1.97 10.40 4.82
C ASP A 218 -1.96 8.93 4.36
N LEU A 219 -1.68 8.00 5.28
CA LEU A 219 -1.75 6.56 5.00
C LEU A 219 -3.15 6.13 4.52
N THR A 220 -4.20 6.80 5.00
CA THR A 220 -5.58 6.55 4.57
C THR A 220 -5.87 7.13 3.17
N LEU A 221 -5.26 8.26 2.80
CA LEU A 221 -5.30 8.77 1.43
C LEU A 221 -4.64 7.79 0.45
N PHE A 222 -3.45 7.27 0.78
CA PHE A 222 -2.76 6.26 -0.04
C PHE A 222 -3.60 4.99 -0.20
N ALA A 223 -4.27 4.54 0.86
CA ALA A 223 -5.20 3.42 0.77
C ALA A 223 -6.41 3.74 -0.13
N ARG A 224 -7.05 4.91 0.02
CA ARG A 224 -8.23 5.31 -0.77
C ARG A 224 -7.91 5.43 -2.27
N SER A 225 -6.75 5.98 -2.62
CA SER A 225 -6.27 6.10 -4.00
C SER A 225 -5.84 4.74 -4.57
N GLY A 226 -5.07 3.95 -3.82
CA GLY A 226 -4.67 2.59 -4.20
C GLY A 226 -5.86 1.69 -4.50
N LEU A 227 -6.88 1.69 -3.63
CA LEU A 227 -8.09 0.90 -3.79
C LEU A 227 -8.94 1.26 -5.03
N GLN A 228 -8.67 2.36 -5.75
CA GLN A 228 -9.26 2.60 -7.07
C GLN A 228 -8.78 1.57 -8.10
N LYS A 229 -7.51 1.16 -8.01
CA LYS A 229 -6.80 0.32 -8.98
C LYS A 229 -7.16 -1.16 -8.73
N LYS A 230 -7.73 -1.85 -9.72
CA LYS A 230 -8.18 -3.26 -9.57
C LYS A 230 -7.05 -4.17 -9.08
N ASP A 231 -5.88 -4.08 -9.68
CA ASP A 231 -4.77 -4.98 -9.36
C ASP A 231 -4.21 -4.70 -7.95
N PHE A 232 -4.26 -3.47 -7.44
CA PHE A 232 -3.97 -3.15 -6.03
C PHE A 232 -4.94 -3.88 -5.09
N ARG A 233 -6.26 -3.85 -5.39
CA ARG A 233 -7.27 -4.61 -4.62
C ARG A 233 -7.03 -6.12 -4.68
N GLU A 234 -6.64 -6.64 -5.84
CA GLU A 234 -6.29 -8.04 -6.04
C GLU A 234 -5.11 -8.47 -5.14
N TYR A 235 -4.02 -7.69 -5.11
CA TYR A 235 -2.88 -8.01 -4.23
C TYR A 235 -3.17 -7.83 -2.74
N CYS A 236 -3.87 -6.75 -2.33
CA CYS A 236 -4.09 -6.48 -0.90
C CYS A 236 -5.09 -7.43 -0.22
N SER A 237 -6.01 -8.02 -1.00
CA SER A 237 -7.00 -9.01 -0.54
C SER A 237 -6.56 -10.47 -0.70
N THR A 238 -5.48 -10.75 -1.43
CA THR A 238 -4.97 -12.12 -1.61
C THR A 238 -4.47 -12.68 -0.26
N VAL A 239 -5.04 -13.81 0.16
CA VAL A 239 -4.76 -14.46 1.46
C VAL A 239 -3.46 -15.28 1.44
N SER A 240 -3.26 -16.12 0.42
CA SER A 240 -2.00 -16.81 0.17
C SER A 240 -1.75 -17.02 -1.33
N ALA A 241 -0.49 -17.28 -1.69
CA ALA A 241 -0.06 -17.52 -3.05
C ALA A 241 1.16 -18.45 -3.10
N LYS A 242 1.37 -19.10 -4.24
CA LYS A 242 2.55 -19.93 -4.51
C LYS A 242 3.65 -19.09 -5.16
N PHE A 243 4.72 -18.83 -4.43
CA PHE A 243 5.85 -18.00 -4.87
C PHE A 243 6.97 -18.86 -5.52
N PRO A 244 7.62 -18.39 -6.61
CA PRO A 244 8.71 -19.12 -7.25
C PRO A 244 10.02 -18.96 -6.46
N GLY A 245 10.61 -20.07 -6.03
CA GLY A 245 11.87 -20.11 -5.29
C GLY A 245 13.10 -20.19 -6.19
N GLU A 246 14.21 -20.68 -5.64
CA GLU A 246 15.50 -20.83 -6.31
C GLU A 246 15.55 -22.05 -7.27
N THR A 247 16.34 -21.98 -8.34
CA THR A 247 16.58 -23.06 -9.30
C THR A 247 17.79 -23.90 -8.89
N LYS A 248 17.56 -25.20 -8.63
CA LYS A 248 18.61 -26.14 -8.20
C LYS A 248 18.62 -27.40 -9.04
N LYS A 249 19.76 -28.10 -9.07
CA LYS A 249 19.82 -29.46 -9.62
C LYS A 249 19.03 -30.40 -8.70
N ASN A 250 18.08 -31.14 -9.27
CA ASN A 250 17.37 -32.19 -8.55
C ASN A 250 18.25 -33.47 -8.39
N LYS A 251 17.74 -34.50 -7.73
CA LYS A 251 18.42 -35.81 -7.56
C LYS A 251 18.84 -36.52 -8.86
N LYS A 252 18.37 -36.06 -10.04
CA LYS A 252 18.74 -36.54 -11.38
C LYS A 252 19.58 -35.53 -12.17
N GLY A 253 20.18 -34.54 -11.51
CA GLY A 253 21.05 -33.52 -12.12
C GLY A 253 20.35 -32.43 -12.94
N LYS A 254 19.04 -32.58 -13.24
CA LYS A 254 18.25 -31.59 -13.99
C LYS A 254 17.99 -30.34 -13.16
N LEU A 255 18.17 -29.16 -13.74
CA LEU A 255 17.74 -27.89 -13.14
C LEU A 255 16.21 -27.86 -13.03
N VAL A 256 15.72 -27.60 -11.82
CA VAL A 256 14.30 -27.45 -11.49
C VAL A 256 14.17 -26.24 -10.57
N ARG A 257 13.21 -25.37 -10.86
CA ARG A 257 12.88 -24.25 -9.98
C ARG A 257 11.95 -24.71 -8.85
N SER A 258 12.34 -24.39 -7.63
CA SER A 258 11.53 -24.64 -6.44
C SER A 258 10.38 -23.65 -6.33
N SER A 259 9.47 -23.88 -5.39
CA SER A 259 8.35 -22.99 -5.08
C SER A 259 7.88 -23.24 -3.65
N PHE A 260 7.43 -22.19 -2.97
CA PHE A 260 6.92 -22.26 -1.60
C PHE A 260 5.62 -21.44 -1.48
N GLU A 261 4.84 -21.68 -0.44
CA GLU A 261 3.67 -20.86 -0.16
C GLU A 261 4.04 -19.60 0.63
N ILE A 262 3.39 -18.49 0.30
CA ILE A 262 3.42 -17.25 1.06
C ILE A 262 2.01 -16.88 1.49
N GLN A 263 1.85 -16.48 2.75
CA GLN A 263 0.59 -16.03 3.32
C GLN A 263 0.66 -14.53 3.63
N ASN A 264 -0.48 -13.85 3.58
CA ASN A 264 -0.61 -12.44 3.89
C ASN A 264 -0.39 -12.17 5.37
N THR A 265 0.50 -11.22 5.69
CA THR A 265 0.83 -10.86 7.07
C THR A 265 -0.23 -9.99 7.75
N ASN A 266 -1.27 -9.55 7.03
CA ASN A 266 -2.49 -8.98 7.59
C ASN A 266 -3.31 -10.04 8.36
N ARG A 267 -3.20 -10.02 9.70
CA ARG A 267 -3.85 -11.02 10.56
C ARG A 267 -5.38 -10.91 10.63
N LEU A 268 -5.97 -9.75 10.31
CA LEU A 268 -7.43 -9.63 10.17
C LEU A 268 -7.95 -10.31 8.90
N LEU A 269 -7.11 -10.48 7.87
CA LEU A 269 -7.45 -11.14 6.61
C LEU A 269 -7.08 -12.63 6.61
N ALA A 270 -5.88 -12.99 7.10
CA ALA A 270 -5.37 -14.35 7.09
C ALA A 270 -5.66 -15.15 8.39
N GLY A 271 -6.05 -14.47 9.46
CA GLY A 271 -6.18 -15.04 10.81
C GLY A 271 -4.86 -15.14 11.58
N ALA A 272 -4.97 -15.35 12.88
CA ALA A 272 -3.91 -15.75 13.81
C ALA A 272 -4.55 -16.47 15.03
N PRO A 273 -3.77 -17.15 15.91
CA PRO A 273 -4.34 -17.88 17.06
C PRO A 273 -5.22 -17.04 18.00
N ASP A 274 -4.97 -15.73 18.07
CA ASP A 274 -5.70 -14.73 18.86
C ASP A 274 -6.48 -13.71 18.01
N ILE A 275 -6.50 -13.86 16.68
CA ILE A 275 -7.19 -12.95 15.75
C ILE A 275 -8.02 -13.77 14.75
N SER A 276 -9.35 -13.73 14.90
CA SER A 276 -10.26 -14.27 13.89
C SER A 276 -10.26 -13.41 12.62
N VAL A 277 -10.53 -14.02 11.46
CA VAL A 277 -10.72 -13.30 10.20
C VAL A 277 -11.90 -12.33 10.35
N TYR A 278 -11.66 -11.04 10.11
CA TYR A 278 -12.62 -9.98 10.36
C TYR A 278 -13.67 -9.93 9.24
N GLN A 279 -14.95 -10.10 9.58
CA GLN A 279 -16.03 -10.15 8.60
C GLN A 279 -16.06 -8.87 7.74
N GLY A 280 -15.93 -9.05 6.41
CA GLY A 280 -15.97 -7.97 5.42
C GLY A 280 -14.62 -7.37 5.05
N ILE A 281 -13.51 -7.79 5.67
CA ILE A 281 -12.15 -7.28 5.38
C ILE A 281 -11.71 -7.60 3.94
N ALA A 282 -11.01 -6.67 3.29
CA ALA A 282 -10.42 -6.84 1.95
C ALA A 282 -8.99 -6.29 1.82
N GLY A 283 -8.32 -5.98 2.93
CA GLY A 283 -7.00 -5.35 2.91
C GLY A 283 -6.68 -4.60 4.21
N VAL A 284 -5.75 -3.64 4.19
CA VAL A 284 -4.91 -3.23 3.05
C VAL A 284 -3.45 -3.59 3.30
N LYS A 285 -2.84 -3.04 4.35
CA LYS A 285 -1.44 -3.31 4.67
C LYS A 285 -1.12 -3.13 6.15
N ASN A 286 -0.23 -3.98 6.65
CA ASN A 286 0.41 -3.92 7.96
C ASN A 286 1.87 -3.47 7.87
N GLY A 287 2.40 -2.92 8.96
CA GLY A 287 3.81 -2.63 9.17
C GLY A 287 4.22 -2.85 10.63
N ASN A 288 5.52 -3.08 10.84
CA ASN A 288 6.14 -3.00 12.15
C ASN A 288 7.63 -2.69 11.98
N THR A 289 8.15 -1.69 12.69
CA THR A 289 9.59 -1.42 12.82
C THR A 289 9.92 -0.93 14.24
N THR A 290 11.19 -0.75 14.57
CA THR A 290 11.64 -0.33 15.91
C THR A 290 11.17 1.08 16.26
N ASN A 291 11.23 2.01 15.30
CA ASN A 291 10.82 3.40 15.54
C ASN A 291 9.31 3.65 15.32
N ALA A 292 8.66 2.85 14.47
CA ALA A 292 7.22 2.99 14.22
C ALA A 292 6.34 2.31 15.27
N GLY A 293 6.83 1.24 15.90
CA GLY A 293 5.93 0.26 16.52
C GLY A 293 5.09 -0.46 15.45
N ALA A 294 3.93 -0.98 15.85
CA ALA A 294 3.01 -1.64 14.93
C ALA A 294 2.09 -0.64 14.22
N THR A 295 1.94 -0.77 12.90
CA THR A 295 1.05 0.07 12.07
C THR A 295 0.14 -0.78 11.20
N PHE A 296 -1.07 -0.31 10.94
CA PHE A 296 -2.03 -1.01 10.08
C PHE A 296 -2.97 -0.03 9.38
N THR A 297 -3.33 -0.37 8.15
CA THR A 297 -4.46 0.22 7.43
C THR A 297 -5.33 -0.90 6.91
N GLY A 298 -6.57 -0.95 7.39
CA GLY A 298 -7.59 -1.93 7.04
C GLY A 298 -8.70 -1.31 6.19
N VAL A 299 -9.31 -2.14 5.33
CA VAL A 299 -10.55 -1.78 4.64
C VAL A 299 -11.55 -2.92 4.74
N ALA A 300 -12.82 -2.60 5.01
CA ALA A 300 -13.89 -3.58 5.08
C ALA A 300 -15.23 -3.04 4.54
N GLU A 301 -16.08 -3.94 4.01
CA GLU A 301 -17.48 -3.64 3.68
C GLU A 301 -18.46 -4.43 4.57
N ARG A 302 -19.49 -3.75 5.07
CA ARG A 302 -20.68 -4.38 5.66
C ARG A 302 -21.93 -3.58 5.30
N GLY A 303 -22.99 -4.26 4.84
CA GLY A 303 -24.28 -3.63 4.56
C GLY A 303 -24.22 -2.52 3.49
N GLY A 304 -23.35 -2.66 2.48
CA GLY A 304 -23.14 -1.64 1.45
C GLY A 304 -22.26 -0.46 1.87
N LYS A 305 -21.93 -0.33 3.17
CA LYS A 305 -20.99 0.68 3.69
C LYS A 305 -19.57 0.15 3.70
N VAL A 306 -18.63 0.98 3.23
CA VAL A 306 -17.24 0.61 3.01
C VAL A 306 -16.34 1.55 3.80
N LEU A 307 -15.63 1.01 4.80
CA LEU A 307 -14.87 1.80 5.76
C LEU A 307 -13.38 1.53 5.68
N LEU A 308 -12.59 2.61 5.74
CA LEU A 308 -11.15 2.61 5.96
C LEU A 308 -10.85 2.91 7.43
N VAL A 309 -9.88 2.20 7.99
CA VAL A 309 -9.33 2.47 9.33
C VAL A 309 -7.81 2.35 9.30
N THR A 310 -7.11 3.41 9.70
CA THR A 310 -5.66 3.38 9.94
C THR A 310 -5.38 3.52 11.43
N VAL A 311 -4.45 2.73 11.93
CA VAL A 311 -4.00 2.66 13.33
C VAL A 311 -2.47 2.68 13.36
N MET A 312 -1.88 3.61 14.10
CA MET A 312 -0.44 3.78 14.22
C MET A 312 0.01 3.71 15.69
N ASN A 313 0.94 2.79 15.95
CA ASN A 313 1.66 2.63 17.21
C ASN A 313 0.76 2.54 18.46
N PRO A 314 0.06 1.41 18.69
CA PRO A 314 -0.54 1.08 19.98
C PRO A 314 0.50 1.10 21.11
N GLU A 315 0.27 1.88 22.16
CA GLU A 315 1.16 1.94 23.32
C GLU A 315 1.05 0.70 24.23
N LYS A 316 -0.04 -0.07 24.12
CA LYS A 316 -0.16 -1.41 24.69
C LYS A 316 0.81 -2.38 24.02
N THR A 317 1.64 -3.04 24.83
CA THR A 317 2.54 -4.13 24.42
C THR A 317 1.84 -5.50 24.25
N GLU A 318 0.51 -5.53 24.25
CA GLU A 318 -0.27 -6.75 24.02
C GLU A 318 -0.03 -7.32 22.61
N HIS A 319 -0.01 -8.65 22.50
CA HIS A 319 0.12 -9.30 21.19
C HIS A 319 -1.06 -8.92 20.28
N ASN A 320 -0.75 -8.61 19.02
CA ASN A 320 -1.69 -8.22 17.98
C ASN A 320 -2.56 -6.96 18.25
N GLU A 321 -2.18 -6.07 19.16
CA GLU A 321 -3.05 -4.96 19.54
C GLU A 321 -3.46 -4.03 18.38
N VAL A 322 -2.58 -3.79 17.40
CA VAL A 322 -2.93 -2.99 16.20
C VAL A 322 -4.12 -3.57 15.43
N TYR A 323 -4.26 -4.90 15.40
CA TYR A 323 -5.36 -5.60 14.74
C TYR A 323 -6.63 -5.59 15.61
N LYS A 324 -6.50 -5.80 16.92
CA LYS A 324 -7.61 -5.73 17.86
C LYS A 324 -8.22 -4.31 17.91
N GLU A 325 -7.38 -3.27 17.99
CA GLU A 325 -7.82 -1.87 17.95
C GLU A 325 -8.48 -1.52 16.62
N THR A 326 -7.90 -1.95 15.49
CA THR A 326 -8.55 -1.77 14.17
C THR A 326 -9.93 -2.44 14.12
N ALA A 327 -10.06 -3.68 14.61
CA ALA A 327 -11.35 -4.37 14.67
C ALA A 327 -12.36 -3.61 15.54
N ARG A 328 -11.96 -3.14 16.73
CA ARG A 328 -12.80 -2.32 17.63
C ARG A 328 -13.24 -1.00 16.97
N LEU A 329 -12.36 -0.36 16.20
CA LEU A 329 -12.64 0.89 15.45
C LEU A 329 -13.55 0.66 14.23
N LEU A 330 -13.35 -0.43 13.47
CA LEU A 330 -14.25 -0.82 12.37
C LEU A 330 -15.65 -1.18 12.91
N ASP A 331 -15.74 -1.96 14.01
CA ASP A 331 -17.01 -2.31 14.65
C ASP A 331 -17.71 -1.08 15.26
N TRP A 332 -16.96 -0.06 15.72
CA TRP A 332 -17.54 1.24 16.03
C TRP A 332 -18.06 1.94 14.77
N GLY A 333 -17.23 2.04 13.73
CA GLY A 333 -17.54 2.72 12.47
C GLY A 333 -18.82 2.20 11.81
N PHE A 334 -18.98 0.88 11.68
CA PHE A 334 -20.19 0.29 11.10
C PHE A 334 -21.47 0.54 11.92
N ARG A 335 -21.36 0.77 13.23
CA ARG A 335 -22.51 1.15 14.09
C ARG A 335 -22.79 2.65 14.10
N ALA A 336 -21.80 3.47 13.76
CA ALA A 336 -21.85 4.93 13.74
C ALA A 336 -22.18 5.51 12.35
N ALA A 337 -21.82 4.83 11.26
CA ALA A 337 -22.05 5.26 9.88
C ALA A 337 -23.55 5.57 9.64
N GLY A 338 -23.82 6.74 9.04
CA GLY A 338 -25.20 7.23 8.84
C GLY A 338 -25.87 7.83 10.09
N LYS A 339 -25.17 7.93 11.23
CA LYS A 339 -25.64 8.59 12.46
C LYS A 339 -24.67 9.65 12.96
N VAL A 340 -23.36 9.33 12.96
CA VAL A 340 -22.31 10.27 13.32
C VAL A 340 -22.14 11.30 12.21
N GLN A 341 -22.15 12.58 12.57
CA GLN A 341 -21.79 13.66 11.65
C GLN A 341 -20.26 13.63 11.43
N PRO A 342 -19.74 13.84 10.21
CA PRO A 342 -18.30 13.83 9.96
C PRO A 342 -17.56 14.88 10.80
N VAL A 343 -16.32 14.58 11.17
CA VAL A 343 -15.41 15.53 11.84
C VAL A 343 -14.43 16.20 10.87
N GLY A 344 -14.41 15.74 9.62
CA GLY A 344 -13.60 16.22 8.50
C GLY A 344 -13.81 15.33 7.27
N GLU A 345 -13.00 15.50 6.24
CA GLU A 345 -13.02 14.71 5.01
C GLU A 345 -11.61 14.28 4.58
N LEU A 346 -11.51 13.13 3.90
CA LEU A 346 -10.36 12.79 3.08
C LEU A 346 -10.46 13.59 1.77
N VAL A 347 -9.60 14.59 1.62
CA VAL A 347 -9.54 15.43 0.42
C VAL A 347 -9.34 14.62 -0.87
N ALA A 348 -9.76 15.19 -2.00
CA ALA A 348 -9.46 14.65 -3.32
C ALA A 348 -8.00 14.96 -3.71
N PRO A 349 -7.42 14.22 -4.68
CA PRO A 349 -6.13 14.58 -5.27
C PRO A 349 -6.19 15.93 -5.99
N LYS A 350 -5.06 16.65 -6.02
CA LYS A 350 -4.88 17.91 -6.76
C LYS A 350 -5.35 17.74 -8.21
N GLY A 351 -6.15 18.67 -8.70
CA GLY A 351 -6.66 18.67 -10.09
C GLY A 351 -7.85 17.77 -10.36
N ALA A 352 -8.31 16.93 -9.42
CA ALA A 352 -9.55 16.16 -9.59
C ALA A 352 -10.77 17.07 -9.84
N GLU A 353 -10.84 18.21 -9.13
CA GLU A 353 -11.90 19.22 -9.25
C GLU A 353 -11.89 19.94 -10.62
N ALA A 354 -10.73 20.05 -11.28
CA ALA A 354 -10.61 20.70 -12.59
C ALA A 354 -11.29 19.91 -13.73
N SER A 355 -11.75 18.67 -13.45
CA SER A 355 -12.56 17.88 -14.39
C SER A 355 -14.07 18.21 -14.37
N ALA A 356 -14.49 19.19 -13.55
CA ALA A 356 -15.89 19.56 -13.31
C ALA A 356 -16.24 20.99 -13.77
N GLN A 357 -15.88 21.37 -15.01
CA GLN A 357 -16.58 22.48 -15.68
C GLN A 357 -17.87 21.96 -16.33
N PRO A 358 -19.01 22.67 -16.20
CA PRO A 358 -20.21 22.33 -16.95
C PRO A 358 -19.99 22.64 -18.44
N GLY A 359 -20.12 21.62 -19.29
CA GLY A 359 -20.11 21.82 -20.73
C GLY A 359 -21.30 22.68 -21.15
N SER A 360 -21.04 23.76 -21.89
CA SER A 360 -22.07 24.61 -22.48
C SER A 360 -22.95 23.81 -23.42
N THR A 361 -24.26 24.06 -23.38
CA THR A 361 -25.24 23.41 -24.25
C THR A 361 -25.19 23.98 -25.67
N ASP A 362 -24.31 23.46 -26.51
CA ASP A 362 -24.35 23.70 -27.95
C ASP A 362 -25.56 22.96 -28.55
N ALA A 363 -26.64 23.71 -28.77
CA ALA A 363 -27.84 23.22 -29.42
C ALA A 363 -27.60 23.03 -30.93
N ALA A 364 -27.32 21.79 -31.34
CA ALA A 364 -27.22 21.43 -32.75
C ALA A 364 -28.62 21.39 -33.40
N ASP A 365 -29.06 22.53 -33.94
CA ASP A 365 -30.20 22.59 -34.85
C ASP A 365 -29.99 21.65 -36.04
N SER A 366 -30.97 20.78 -36.30
CA SER A 366 -31.02 19.96 -37.50
C SER A 366 -32.43 19.44 -37.82
N GLY A 367 -33.17 20.25 -38.58
CA GLY A 367 -33.96 19.76 -39.72
C GLY A 367 -35.18 18.88 -39.44
N SER A 368 -36.37 19.46 -39.60
CA SER A 368 -37.63 18.72 -39.70
C SER A 368 -37.71 17.82 -40.95
N GLY A 369 -38.40 16.68 -40.81
CA GLY A 369 -38.64 15.74 -41.92
C GLY A 369 -39.64 14.65 -41.54
N GLU A 370 -40.94 14.91 -41.70
CA GLU A 370 -42.00 13.91 -41.50
C GLU A 370 -42.17 13.01 -42.73
N ALA A 371 -42.36 11.70 -42.52
CA ALA A 371 -43.34 10.86 -43.26
C ALA A 371 -43.32 9.39 -42.78
N GLY A 372 -44.48 8.73 -42.85
CA GLY A 372 -44.57 7.28 -43.04
C GLY A 372 -44.76 6.40 -41.80
N GLY A 373 -46.00 6.21 -41.37
CA GLY A 373 -46.41 5.06 -40.55
C GLY A 373 -47.13 4.00 -41.40
N GLY A 374 -47.05 2.73 -41.02
CA GLY A 374 -47.78 1.63 -41.68
C GLY A 374 -47.35 0.24 -41.21
N SER A 375 -48.29 -0.56 -40.70
CA SER A 375 -48.04 -1.89 -40.14
C SER A 375 -47.94 -3.00 -41.20
N GLY A 376 -47.25 -4.10 -40.86
CA GLY A 376 -47.27 -5.35 -41.64
C GLY A 376 -46.77 -6.55 -40.82
N ASP A 377 -47.55 -7.63 -40.77
CA ASP A 377 -47.21 -8.89 -40.10
C ASP A 377 -46.20 -9.73 -40.90
N GLY A 378 -45.44 -10.60 -40.21
CA GLY A 378 -44.51 -11.53 -40.86
C GLY A 378 -43.76 -12.45 -39.89
N ALA A 379 -44.38 -13.58 -39.49
CA ALA A 379 -43.79 -14.53 -38.56
C ALA A 379 -42.93 -15.63 -39.25
N VAL A 380 -41.71 -15.87 -38.76
CA VAL A 380 -40.89 -17.06 -39.07
C VAL A 380 -40.16 -17.54 -37.80
N LYS A 381 -39.96 -18.87 -37.69
CA LYS A 381 -39.31 -19.55 -36.55
C LYS A 381 -37.78 -19.39 -36.50
N GLY A 382 -37.20 -19.57 -35.32
CA GLY A 382 -35.79 -19.92 -35.09
C GLY A 382 -35.64 -20.64 -33.73
N ASP A 383 -34.86 -21.72 -33.69
CA ASP A 383 -34.86 -22.71 -32.58
C ASP A 383 -33.64 -22.62 -31.62
N ALA A 384 -33.74 -23.40 -30.52
CA ALA A 384 -32.70 -23.71 -29.51
C ALA A 384 -32.25 -22.53 -28.59
N SER A 385 -32.29 -22.58 -27.25
CA SER A 385 -32.23 -23.65 -26.23
C SER A 385 -30.89 -24.39 -26.09
N ALA A 386 -30.13 -24.05 -25.03
CA ALA A 386 -29.49 -25.02 -24.13
C ALA A 386 -28.83 -24.31 -22.92
N SER A 387 -29.04 -24.83 -21.70
CA SER A 387 -28.21 -24.52 -20.52
C SER A 387 -27.18 -25.64 -20.32
N PRO A 388 -25.93 -25.35 -19.89
CA PRO A 388 -24.97 -26.39 -19.56
C PRO A 388 -25.27 -26.99 -18.19
N VAL A 389 -25.77 -28.23 -18.17
CA VAL A 389 -25.88 -29.04 -16.94
C VAL A 389 -24.52 -29.73 -16.70
N ALA A 390 -24.07 -29.75 -15.45
CA ALA A 390 -22.83 -30.46 -15.08
C ALA A 390 -23.03 -31.98 -15.20
N ASN A 391 -22.03 -32.67 -15.75
CA ASN A 391 -22.02 -34.13 -15.84
C ASN A 391 -20.74 -34.69 -15.21
N ALA A 392 -20.88 -35.66 -14.30
CA ALA A 392 -19.78 -36.31 -13.60
C ALA A 392 -19.87 -37.82 -13.83
N SER A 393 -18.81 -38.43 -14.37
CA SER A 393 -18.77 -39.85 -14.66
C SER A 393 -18.39 -40.69 -13.43
N SER A 394 -19.16 -41.74 -13.18
CA SER A 394 -18.89 -42.75 -12.15
C SER A 394 -17.95 -43.85 -12.67
N GLY A 395 -16.97 -44.26 -11.85
CA GLY A 395 -16.15 -45.45 -12.05
C GLY A 395 -15.95 -46.17 -10.71
N ALA A 396 -16.17 -47.49 -10.68
CA ALA A 396 -16.33 -48.24 -9.43
C ALA A 396 -15.01 -48.76 -8.82
N GLY A 397 -15.04 -49.00 -7.50
CA GLY A 397 -14.01 -49.72 -6.75
C GLY A 397 -14.41 -49.85 -5.27
N SER A 398 -14.45 -51.08 -4.75
CA SER A 398 -14.72 -51.42 -3.34
C SER A 398 -13.39 -51.54 -2.55
N ASP A 399 -13.30 -51.70 -1.22
CA ASP A 399 -14.24 -52.12 -0.17
C ASP A 399 -13.93 -51.42 1.17
N GLY A 400 -14.90 -51.45 2.10
CA GLY A 400 -14.65 -51.69 3.54
C GLY A 400 -14.16 -50.56 4.47
N GLY A 401 -15.09 -49.99 5.25
CA GLY A 401 -14.85 -49.66 6.67
C GLY A 401 -14.86 -48.18 7.10
N GLY A 402 -15.48 -47.92 8.26
CA GLY A 402 -15.44 -46.62 8.98
C GLY A 402 -16.67 -45.73 8.78
N MET A 403 -17.40 -45.41 9.85
CA MET A 403 -18.64 -44.63 9.79
C MET A 403 -18.66 -43.49 10.83
N GLY A 404 -18.80 -42.25 10.36
CA GLY A 404 -18.89 -41.03 11.17
C GLY A 404 -17.53 -40.48 11.65
N ILE A 405 -17.34 -39.16 11.84
CA ILE A 405 -18.25 -38.01 11.70
C ILE A 405 -17.49 -36.85 11.02
N ALA A 406 -18.05 -36.29 9.94
CA ALA A 406 -17.51 -35.07 9.30
C ALA A 406 -18.60 -34.30 8.51
N LEU A 407 -19.36 -33.45 9.20
CA LEU A 407 -20.31 -32.50 8.60
C LEU A 407 -20.21 -31.18 9.38
N GLY A 408 -19.96 -30.05 8.70
CA GLY A 408 -19.88 -28.75 9.39
C GLY A 408 -19.24 -27.57 8.66
N ILE A 409 -18.49 -27.75 7.55
CA ILE A 409 -17.85 -26.64 6.83
C ILE A 409 -18.15 -26.71 5.33
N THR A 410 -19.18 -25.96 4.90
CA THR A 410 -19.43 -25.74 3.45
C THR A 410 -20.10 -24.38 3.21
N GLY A 411 -21.15 -24.04 3.98
CA GLY A 411 -21.87 -22.76 3.80
C GLY A 411 -21.01 -21.50 4.01
N GLY A 412 -20.18 -21.47 5.07
CA GLY A 412 -19.37 -20.29 5.39
C GLY A 412 -18.31 -19.94 4.33
N VAL A 413 -17.70 -20.96 3.69
CA VAL A 413 -16.65 -20.76 2.68
C VAL A 413 -17.20 -20.11 1.42
N VAL A 414 -18.37 -20.54 0.95
CA VAL A 414 -19.01 -19.98 -0.26
C VAL A 414 -19.37 -18.50 -0.08
N VAL A 415 -19.93 -18.13 1.08
CA VAL A 415 -20.31 -16.74 1.38
C VAL A 415 -19.08 -15.83 1.49
N LEU A 416 -18.00 -16.30 2.12
CA LEU A 416 -16.74 -15.55 2.22
C LEU A 416 -16.07 -15.33 0.85
N LEU A 417 -16.03 -16.37 0.01
CA LEU A 417 -15.45 -16.26 -1.34
C LEU A 417 -16.28 -15.33 -2.24
N ALA A 418 -17.61 -15.38 -2.15
CA ALA A 418 -18.48 -14.47 -2.90
C ALA A 418 -18.28 -13.00 -2.49
N GLY A 419 -18.18 -12.72 -1.18
CA GLY A 419 -17.90 -11.37 -0.66
C GLY A 419 -16.54 -10.82 -1.12
N GLY A 420 -15.48 -11.64 -1.03
CA GLY A 420 -14.14 -11.25 -1.50
C GLY A 420 -14.09 -10.96 -3.01
N ALA A 421 -14.70 -11.84 -3.83
CA ALA A 421 -14.75 -11.65 -5.28
C ALA A 421 -15.56 -10.41 -5.70
N PHE A 422 -16.61 -10.07 -4.95
CA PHE A 422 -17.37 -8.82 -5.14
C PHE A 422 -16.51 -7.59 -4.83
N LEU A 423 -15.78 -7.58 -3.71
CA LEU A 423 -14.96 -6.45 -3.27
C LEU A 423 -13.77 -6.14 -4.20
N ILE A 424 -13.16 -7.18 -4.78
CA ILE A 424 -12.10 -7.02 -5.79
C ILE A 424 -12.64 -6.39 -7.08
N ASN A 425 -13.82 -6.84 -7.54
CA ASN A 425 -14.36 -6.45 -8.85
C ASN A 425 -15.30 -5.23 -8.84
N ARG A 426 -15.86 -4.83 -7.69
CA ARG A 426 -16.57 -3.56 -7.51
C ARG A 426 -15.67 -2.41 -7.98
N ARG A 427 -16.22 -1.47 -8.75
CA ARG A 427 -15.60 -0.15 -8.94
C ARG A 427 -15.89 0.65 -7.67
N TRP A 428 -14.87 1.15 -7.00
CA TRP A 428 -14.99 1.91 -5.75
C TRP A 428 -15.21 3.38 -6.09
N PRO A 429 -16.45 3.88 -6.21
CA PRO A 429 -16.70 5.12 -6.91
C PRO A 429 -16.33 6.29 -6.01
N LEU A 430 -15.26 7.02 -6.35
CA LEU A 430 -15.16 8.41 -5.93
C LEU A 430 -16.37 9.12 -6.54
N ARG A 431 -17.29 9.59 -5.69
CA ARG A 431 -18.33 10.53 -6.14
C ARG A 431 -17.62 11.76 -6.69
N ARG A 432 -17.86 12.06 -7.97
CA ARG A 432 -17.71 13.43 -8.45
C ARG A 432 -18.67 14.29 -7.64
N ARG A 433 -18.17 15.42 -7.12
CA ARG A 433 -19.01 16.48 -6.56
C ARG A 433 -19.76 17.19 -7.68
#